data_AF-A0A533Y1N6-F1
#
_entry.id   AF-A0A533Y1N6-F1
#
_cell.length_a   1.000
_cell.length_b   1.000
_cell.length_c   1.000
_cell.angle_alpha   90.00
_cell.angle_beta   90.00
_cell.angle_gamma   90.00
#
_symmetry.space_group_name_H-M   'P 1'
#
loop_
_entity.id
_entity.type
_entity.pdbx_description
1 polymer ?
#
loop_
_entity_poly.entity_id
_entity_poly.type
_entity_poly.pdbx_seq_one_letter_code
_entity_poly.pdbx_strand_id
1 'polypeptide(L)' 'MLDDQAGRQQDVGAVKGCNVTEVYCDFDGTITRVDATDAVLEAFALPVWREWEQRWVRGEITSQHCLSRQ' A
#
# COMPACT_ATOMS: atom_id res chain seq x y z
N MET A 1 17.32 -0.92 -61.89
CA MET A 1 18.12 -0.16 -60.90
C MET A 1 17.61 1.27 -60.89
N LEU A 2 16.56 1.57 -60.13
CA LEU A 2 16.28 2.89 -59.55
C LEU A 2 15.38 2.61 -58.34
N ASP A 3 15.90 2.95 -57.17
CA ASP A 3 15.44 2.49 -55.85
C ASP A 3 14.10 3.12 -55.46
N ASP A 4 13.17 2.26 -55.05
CA ASP A 4 11.89 2.61 -54.46
C ASP A 4 12.09 2.81 -52.95
N GLN A 5 12.10 4.07 -52.50
CA GLN A 5 12.19 4.44 -51.08
C GLN A 5 11.02 5.37 -50.75
N ALA A 6 9.81 4.80 -50.69
CA ALA A 6 8.68 5.43 -50.00
C ALA A 6 8.83 5.21 -48.48
N GLY A 7 8.82 6.30 -47.74
CA GLY A 7 9.15 6.38 -46.32
C GLY A 7 8.34 5.44 -45.43
N ARG A 8 9.05 4.74 -44.54
CA ARG A 8 8.47 4.06 -43.37
C ARG A 8 7.87 5.11 -42.44
N GLN A 9 6.57 5.32 -42.54
CA GLN A 9 5.79 5.97 -41.51
C GLN A 9 5.87 5.09 -40.25
N GLN A 10 6.60 5.54 -39.24
CA GLN A 10 6.59 4.90 -37.93
C GLN A 10 5.24 5.24 -37.29
N ASP A 11 4.36 4.25 -37.24
CA ASP A 11 3.12 4.32 -36.48
C ASP A 11 3.51 4.24 -35.00
N VAL A 12 3.65 5.41 -34.35
CA VAL A 12 3.79 5.49 -32.90
C VAL A 12 2.45 5.08 -32.32
N GLY A 13 2.29 3.77 -32.10
CA GLY A 13 1.08 3.17 -31.59
C GLY A 13 0.55 3.93 -30.38
N ALA A 14 -0.64 4.49 -30.53
CA ALA A 14 -1.34 5.21 -29.48
C ALA A 14 -1.44 4.33 -28.23
N VAL A 15 -0.87 4.81 -27.11
CA VAL A 15 -1.04 4.18 -25.81
C VAL A 15 -2.52 4.28 -25.44
N LYS A 16 -3.24 3.16 -25.53
CA LYS A 16 -4.61 3.06 -25.00
C LYS A 16 -4.54 3.31 -23.49
N GLY A 17 -5.21 4.38 -23.03
CA GLY A 17 -5.37 4.64 -21.61
C GLY A 17 -6.08 3.48 -20.92
N CYS A 18 -5.49 2.95 -19.84
CA CYS A 18 -6.17 2.00 -18.98
C CYS A 18 -7.17 2.79 -18.12
N ASN A 19 -8.47 2.59 -18.34
CA ASN A 19 -9.47 3.07 -17.41
C ASN A 19 -9.41 2.19 -16.16
N VAL A 20 -8.79 2.70 -15.09
CA VAL A 20 -8.79 2.04 -13.79
C VAL A 20 -10.13 2.33 -13.11
N THR A 21 -10.95 1.31 -12.96
CA THR A 21 -12.26 1.39 -12.26
C THR A 21 -12.21 0.88 -10.82
N GLU A 22 -11.16 0.17 -10.43
CA GLU A 22 -11.00 -0.39 -9.08
C GLU A 22 -9.59 -0.12 -8.55
N VAL A 23 -9.50 0.37 -7.31
CA VAL A 23 -8.24 0.63 -6.61
C VAL A 23 -8.32 -0.03 -5.24
N TYR A 24 -7.35 -0.89 -4.95
CA TYR A 24 -7.14 -1.47 -3.63
C TYR A 24 -5.96 -0.72 -3.01
N CYS A 25 -6.20 -0.09 -1.87
CA CYS A 25 -5.17 0.61 -1.13
C CYS A 25 -5.29 0.29 0.35
N ASP A 26 -4.14 0.34 1.01
CA ASP A 26 -4.05 0.24 2.45
C ASP A 26 -4.60 1.52 3.12
N PHE A 27 -4.86 1.47 4.41
CA PHE A 27 -5.41 2.58 5.17
C PHE A 27 -4.31 3.33 5.92
N ASP A 28 -3.62 2.65 6.83
CA ASP A 28 -2.68 3.25 7.78
C ASP A 28 -1.44 3.79 7.08
N GLY A 29 -1.16 5.08 7.25
CA GLY A 29 -0.04 5.75 6.58
C GLY A 29 -0.18 5.87 5.05
N THR A 30 -1.25 5.31 4.47
CA THR A 30 -1.57 5.39 3.04
C THR A 30 -2.69 6.38 2.77
N ILE A 31 -3.90 6.13 3.32
CA ILE A 31 -5.00 7.09 3.32
C ILE A 31 -4.80 8.08 4.46
N THR A 32 -4.46 7.58 5.64
CA THR A 32 -4.17 8.41 6.81
C THR A 32 -2.71 8.88 6.78
N ARG A 33 -2.41 9.97 7.50
CA ARG A 33 -1.03 10.48 7.62
C ARG A 33 -0.20 9.76 8.68
N VAL A 34 -0.87 9.06 9.59
CA VAL A 34 -0.28 8.34 10.71
C VAL A 34 -0.97 7.00 10.82
N ASP A 35 -0.31 6.05 11.46
CA ASP A 35 -0.96 4.80 11.84
C ASP A 35 -2.13 5.10 12.80
N ALA A 36 -3.34 4.78 12.35
CA ALA A 36 -4.55 5.10 13.09
C ALA A 36 -4.70 4.22 14.33
N THR A 37 -4.18 2.98 14.28
CA THR A 37 -4.17 2.07 15.43
C THR A 37 -3.31 2.66 16.54
N ASP A 38 -2.08 3.05 16.22
CA ASP A 38 -1.17 3.70 17.17
C ASP A 38 -1.80 4.96 17.77
N ALA A 39 -2.39 5.83 16.93
CA ALA A 39 -3.00 7.07 17.39
C ALA A 39 -4.15 6.84 18.39
N VAL A 40 -4.96 5.80 18.19
CA VAL A 40 -6.03 5.43 19.12
C VAL A 40 -5.47 4.87 20.43
N LEU A 41 -4.49 3.97 20.35
CA LEU A 41 -3.91 3.33 21.54
C LEU A 41 -3.17 4.35 22.42
N GLU A 42 -2.44 5.28 21.83
CA GLU A 42 -1.77 6.35 22.58
C GLU A 42 -2.77 7.27 23.30
N ALA A 43 -3.93 7.53 22.69
CA ALA A 43 -4.92 8.43 23.27
C ALA A 43 -5.77 7.77 24.37
N PHE A 44 -6.03 6.45 24.28
CA PHE A 44 -7.09 5.82 25.08
C PHE A 44 -6.71 4.50 25.77
N ALA A 45 -5.68 3.79 25.30
CA ALA A 45 -5.34 2.49 25.86
C ALA A 45 -4.46 2.59 27.10
N LEU A 46 -4.48 1.53 27.92
CA LEU A 46 -3.54 1.39 29.03
C LEU A 46 -2.13 1.10 28.50
N PRO A 47 -1.05 1.62 29.12
CA PRO A 47 0.32 1.49 28.60
C PRO A 47 0.81 0.05 28.31
N VAL A 48 0.15 -0.96 28.89
CA VAL A 48 0.43 -2.39 28.66
C VAL A 48 0.27 -2.82 27.20
N TRP A 49 -0.48 -2.08 26.37
CA TRP A 49 -0.61 -2.38 24.93
C TRP A 49 0.76 -2.47 24.24
N ARG A 50 1.74 -1.67 24.69
CA ARG A 50 3.12 -1.66 24.17
C ARG A 50 3.87 -2.97 24.42
N GLU A 51 3.52 -3.71 25.47
CA GLU A 51 4.12 -5.02 25.75
C GLU A 51 3.66 -6.04 24.70
N TRP A 52 2.38 -6.02 24.34
CA TRP A 52 1.82 -6.88 23.29
C TRP A 52 2.40 -6.53 21.92
N GLU A 53 2.51 -5.23 21.62
CA GLU A 53 3.18 -4.70 20.42
C GLU A 53 4.59 -5.26 20.29
N GLN A 54 5.39 -5.18 21.35
CA GLN A 54 6.76 -5.69 21.35
C GLN A 54 6.84 -7.21 21.13
N ARG A 55 5.91 -7.98 21.69
CA ARG A 55 5.84 -9.44 21.46
C ARG A 55 5.54 -9.75 20.00
N TRP A 56 4.65 -8.98 19.38
CA TRP A 56 4.34 -9.11 17.96
C TRP A 56 5.54 -8.74 17.08
N VAL A 57 6.21 -7.61 17.35
CA VAL A 57 7.42 -7.17 16.63
C VAL A 57 8.55 -8.21 16.72
N ARG A 58 8.67 -8.92 17.85
CA ARG A 58 9.62 -10.04 18.01
C ARG A 58 9.17 -11.34 17.33
N GLY A 59 7.99 -11.36 16.70
CA GLY A 59 7.43 -12.54 16.02
C GLY A 59 6.91 -13.63 16.97
N GLU A 60 6.72 -13.33 18.25
CA GLU A 60 6.26 -14.30 19.26
C GLU A 60 4.75 -14.60 19.16
N ILE A 61 3.99 -13.65 18.62
CA ILE A 61 2.54 -13.73 18.46
C ILE A 61 2.12 -13.21 17.08
N THR A 62 0.95 -13.60 16.60
CA THR A 62 0.39 -13.12 15.33
C THR A 62 -0.19 -11.72 15.47
N SER A 63 -0.33 -10.98 14.35
CA SER A 63 -0.97 -9.66 14.34
C SER A 63 -2.40 -9.71 14.89
N GLN A 64 -3.15 -10.77 14.57
CA GLN A 64 -4.50 -10.99 15.11
C GLN A 64 -4.49 -11.13 16.64
N HIS A 65 -3.52 -11.87 17.20
CA HIS A 65 -3.41 -12.01 18.64
C HIS A 65 -3.03 -10.68 19.30
N CYS A 66 -2.10 -9.92 18.70
CA CYS A 66 -1.70 -8.60 19.17
C CYS A 66 -2.89 -7.67 19.27
N LEU A 67 -3.61 -7.48 18.15
CA LEU A 67 -4.74 -6.57 18.06
C LEU A 67 -5.90 -6.95 19.01
N SER A 68 -6.08 -8.24 19.32
CA SER A 68 -7.10 -8.69 20.28
C SER A 68 -6.81 -8.33 21.75
N ARG A 69 -5.59 -7.86 22.04
CA ARG A 69 -5.08 -7.53 23.38
C ARG A 69 -4.82 -6.04 23.59
N GLN A 70 -4.98 -5.23 22.55
CA GLN A 70 -4.75 -3.78 22.54
C GLN A 70 -6.04 -3.01 22.86
#